data_AF-A0AAD4HA49-F1
#
_entry.id   AF-A0AAD4HA49-F1
#
_cell.length_a   1.000
_cell.length_b   1.000
_cell.length_c   1.000
_cell.angle_alpha   90.00
_cell.angle_beta   90.00
_cell.angle_gamma   90.00
#
_symmetry.space_group_name_H-M   'P 1'
#
loop_
_entity.id
_entity.type
_entity.pdbx_description
1 polymer ?
#
loop_
_entity_poly.entity_id
_entity_poly.type
_entity_poly.pdbx_seq_one_letter_code
_entity_poly.pdbx_strand_id
1 'polypeptide(L)'
;MTKDTSTFSFELDLIERAGCEVWVYAPSLSAKVTSQPELKDNPRLHFVETAIGKTDRISRDGTPFMTLPTIMKDNGHSWIDFLKLDLEGAEYRLLDTWMEHYDVLPFSQLLAEIHLKEEDGDEVSFSDFRQWWERVEAAGLRPFWAEQDMSPESLMEASSDARPGPVKFSHYSFLNTRGKHVLVE
;
A
#
# COMPACT_ATOMS: atom_id res chain seq x y z
N MET A 1 -11.43 16.30 23.51
CA MET A 1 -10.05 16.38 22.99
C MET A 1 -9.54 14.96 22.91
N THR A 2 -10.01 14.23 21.91
CA THR A 2 -9.58 12.87 21.60
C THR A 2 -8.13 12.96 21.15
N LYS A 3 -7.26 12.15 21.76
CA LYS A 3 -5.86 12.02 21.33
C LYS A 3 -5.86 11.71 19.84
N ASP A 4 -5.08 12.48 19.10
CA ASP A 4 -4.87 12.28 17.67
C ASP A 4 -3.99 11.03 17.49
N THR A 5 -4.65 9.87 17.53
CA THR A 5 -4.08 8.53 17.25
C THR A 5 -4.13 8.20 15.75
N SER A 6 -4.24 9.20 14.88
CA SER A 6 -4.84 9.05 13.55
C SER A 6 -3.99 8.38 12.48
N THR A 7 -2.65 8.35 12.60
CA THR A 7 -1.81 7.87 11.48
C THR A 7 -1.50 6.38 11.50
N PHE A 8 -1.43 5.75 12.68
CA PHE A 8 -0.97 4.35 12.83
C PHE A 8 -1.92 3.46 13.63
N SER A 9 -3.19 3.88 13.76
CA SER A 9 -4.20 3.13 14.50
C SER A 9 -4.44 1.74 13.89
N PHE A 10 -4.39 1.63 12.56
CA PHE A 10 -4.55 0.36 11.85
C PHE A 10 -3.43 -0.63 12.20
N GLU A 11 -2.18 -0.19 12.14
CA GLU A 11 -1.00 -1.00 12.44
C GLU A 11 -1.00 -1.43 13.92
N LEU A 12 -1.38 -0.53 14.83
CA LEU A 12 -1.55 -0.85 16.24
C LEU A 12 -2.68 -1.87 16.47
N ASP A 13 -3.83 -1.71 15.81
CA ASP A 13 -4.96 -2.65 15.91
C ASP A 13 -4.57 -4.06 15.43
N LEU A 14 -3.75 -4.18 14.38
CA LEU A 14 -3.22 -5.49 13.93
C LEU A 14 -2.37 -6.16 15.01
N ILE A 15 -1.51 -5.40 15.69
CA ILE A 15 -0.68 -5.93 16.78
C ILE A 15 -1.57 -6.32 17.97
N GLU A 16 -2.49 -5.45 18.39
CA GLU A 16 -3.31 -5.65 19.58
C GLU A 16 -4.32 -6.78 19.43
N ARG A 17 -4.94 -6.91 18.25
CA ARG A 17 -6.04 -7.86 18.02
C ARG A 17 -5.58 -9.18 17.43
N ALA A 18 -4.57 -9.17 16.57
CA ALA A 18 -4.10 -10.34 15.85
C ALA A 18 -2.70 -10.79 16.27
N GLY A 19 -1.98 -10.02 17.09
CA GLY A 19 -0.63 -10.37 17.52
C GLY A 19 0.40 -10.30 16.40
N CYS A 20 0.13 -9.53 15.34
CA CYS A 20 1.01 -9.41 14.19
C CYS A 20 2.36 -8.78 14.57
N GLU A 21 3.38 -9.13 13.80
CA GLU A 21 4.61 -8.37 13.67
C GLU A 21 4.44 -7.45 12.44
N VAL A 22 4.67 -6.15 12.59
CA VAL A 22 4.31 -5.14 11.59
C VAL A 22 5.54 -4.33 11.18
N TRP A 23 5.76 -4.20 9.88
CA TRP A 23 6.80 -3.34 9.30
C TRP A 23 6.17 -2.25 8.46
N VAL A 24 6.56 -1.01 8.73
CA VAL A 24 6.10 0.18 8.03
C VAL A 24 7.26 0.79 7.26
N TYR A 25 7.11 0.84 5.94
CA TYR A 25 8.08 1.43 5.01
C TYR A 25 7.51 2.74 4.48
N ALA A 26 8.09 3.87 4.89
CA ALA A 26 7.76 5.16 4.30
C ALA A 26 8.90 6.17 4.47
N PRO A 27 9.06 7.13 3.56
CA PRO A 27 9.96 8.26 3.77
C PRO A 27 9.53 9.11 4.97
N SER A 28 10.51 9.74 5.64
CA SER A 28 10.27 10.78 6.67
C SER A 28 9.43 10.35 7.89
N LEU A 29 9.59 9.11 8.36
CA LEU A 29 8.85 8.56 9.51
C LEU A 29 9.38 9.03 10.87
N SER A 30 10.67 9.32 11.00
CA SER A 30 11.36 9.48 12.29
C SER A 30 10.70 10.50 13.23
N ALA A 31 10.29 11.65 12.69
CA ALA A 31 9.65 12.70 13.48
C ALA A 31 8.26 12.28 14.01
N LYS A 32 7.49 11.55 13.19
CA LYS A 32 6.16 11.05 13.56
C LYS A 32 6.23 9.96 14.63
N VAL A 33 7.21 9.07 14.53
CA VAL A 33 7.38 7.92 15.44
C VAL A 33 7.99 8.35 16.78
N THR A 34 9.03 9.17 16.77
CA THR A 34 9.81 9.50 17.98
C THR A 34 8.98 10.23 19.04
N SER A 35 7.94 10.94 18.63
CA SER A 35 7.05 11.70 19.52
C SER A 35 5.94 10.86 20.19
N GLN A 36 5.79 9.59 19.80
CA GLN A 36 4.71 8.70 20.23
C GLN A 36 5.28 7.41 20.85
N PRO A 37 5.33 7.30 22.20
CA PRO A 37 5.89 6.13 22.89
C PRO A 37 5.26 4.79 22.49
N GLU A 38 3.95 4.78 22.25
CA GLU A 38 3.20 3.60 21.79
C GLU A 38 3.65 3.08 20.42
N LEU A 39 4.30 3.92 19.61
CA LEU A 39 4.90 3.53 18.33
C LEU A 39 6.37 3.16 18.54
N LYS A 40 7.13 4.05 19.18
CA LYS A 40 8.59 3.93 19.35
C LYS A 40 9.00 2.74 20.20
N ASP A 41 8.27 2.49 21.29
CA ASP A 41 8.65 1.49 22.30
C ASP A 41 7.92 0.16 22.08
N ASN A 42 7.14 0.02 20.99
CA ASN A 42 6.43 -1.21 20.65
C ASN A 42 7.37 -2.22 19.96
N PRO A 43 7.65 -3.38 20.58
CA PRO A 43 8.63 -4.31 20.05
C PRO A 43 8.19 -5.02 18.77
N ARG A 44 6.90 -4.96 18.41
CA ARG A 44 6.33 -5.61 17.22
C ARG A 44 6.09 -4.65 16.06
N LEU A 45 6.43 -3.37 16.23
CA LEU A 45 6.21 -2.34 15.23
C LEU A 45 7.56 -1.78 14.77
N HIS A 46 7.92 -2.07 13.53
CA HIS A 46 9.20 -1.72 12.95
C HIS A 46 9.01 -0.63 11.90
N PHE A 47 9.75 0.47 12.03
CA PHE A 47 9.72 1.56 11.06
C PHE A 47 11.02 1.61 10.26
N VAL A 48 10.90 1.67 8.94
CA VAL A 48 12.05 1.75 8.03
C VAL A 48 11.88 2.96 7.11
N GLU A 49 12.81 3.91 7.18
CA GLU A 49 12.79 5.12 6.37
C GLU A 49 13.28 4.86 4.94
N THR A 50 12.39 4.33 4.12
CA THR A 50 12.64 4.07 2.70
C THR A 50 11.32 4.06 1.93
N ALA A 51 11.39 4.34 0.65
CA ALA A 51 10.30 4.13 -0.28
C ALA A 51 10.39 2.73 -0.89
N ILE A 52 9.26 2.20 -1.36
CA ILE A 52 9.26 0.99 -2.18
C ILE A 52 9.34 1.38 -3.66
N GLY A 53 10.06 0.60 -4.46
CA GLY A 53 10.22 0.90 -5.88
C GLY A 53 10.61 -0.30 -6.74
N LYS A 54 10.69 -0.05 -8.06
CA LYS A 54 11.06 -1.07 -9.06
C LYS A 54 12.51 -1.57 -8.94
N THR A 55 13.41 -0.73 -8.45
CA THR A 55 14.83 -1.04 -8.31
C THR A 55 15.37 -0.43 -7.03
N ASP A 56 16.34 -1.10 -6.41
CA ASP A 56 17.09 -0.52 -5.31
C ASP A 56 17.90 0.68 -5.81
N ARG A 57 17.64 1.87 -5.25
CA ARG A 57 18.30 3.11 -5.67
C ARG A 57 18.21 4.17 -4.59
N ILE A 58 18.96 5.25 -4.75
CA ILE A 58 18.79 6.49 -3.99
C ILE A 58 18.32 7.56 -4.98
N SER A 59 17.20 8.22 -4.70
CA SER A 59 16.69 9.32 -5.52
C SER A 59 17.55 10.59 -5.37
N ARG A 60 17.30 11.59 -6.22
CA ARG A 60 18.11 12.82 -6.26
C ARG A 60 18.05 13.62 -4.96
N ASP A 61 16.94 13.55 -4.25
CA ASP A 61 16.71 14.16 -2.94
C ASP A 61 17.27 13.33 -1.77
N GLY A 62 17.89 12.18 -2.05
CA GLY A 62 18.51 11.31 -1.05
C GLY A 62 17.57 10.25 -0.46
N THR A 63 16.31 10.19 -0.87
CA THR A 63 15.38 9.15 -0.40
C THR A 63 15.83 7.77 -0.91
N PRO A 64 16.04 6.78 -0.03
CA PRO A 64 16.31 5.42 -0.47
C PRO A 64 15.02 4.78 -1.00
N PHE A 65 15.16 3.98 -2.05
CA PHE A 65 14.13 3.11 -2.61
C PHE A 65 14.61 1.68 -2.54
N MET A 66 13.75 0.78 -2.09
CA MET A 66 14.00 -0.66 -2.03
C MET A 66 12.94 -1.44 -2.80
N THR A 67 13.34 -2.54 -3.41
CA THR A 67 12.41 -3.49 -4.03
C THR A 67 11.77 -4.38 -2.97
N LEU A 68 10.59 -4.95 -3.29
CA LEU A 68 9.93 -5.94 -2.44
C LEU A 68 10.85 -7.15 -2.13
N PRO A 69 11.58 -7.75 -3.09
CA PRO A 69 12.58 -8.78 -2.79
C PRO A 69 13.62 -8.36 -1.75
N THR A 70 14.16 -7.14 -1.83
CA THR A 70 15.15 -6.63 -0.87
C THR A 70 14.52 -6.45 0.51
N ILE A 71 13.35 -5.83 0.59
CA ILE A 71 12.58 -5.68 1.84
C ILE A 71 12.32 -7.04 2.50
N MET A 72 11.83 -8.01 1.75
CA MET A 72 11.55 -9.34 2.27
C MET A 72 12.82 -10.03 2.76
N LYS A 73 13.90 -9.95 2.00
CA LYS A 73 15.21 -10.53 2.37
C LYS A 73 15.74 -9.91 3.66
N ASP A 74 15.71 -8.59 3.80
CA ASP A 74 16.25 -7.87 4.96
C ASP A 74 15.49 -8.21 6.24
N ASN A 75 14.18 -8.47 6.13
CA ASN A 75 13.37 -8.93 7.26
C ASN A 75 13.43 -10.45 7.49
N GLY A 76 14.08 -11.22 6.61
CA GLY A 76 14.04 -12.68 6.65
C GLY A 76 12.67 -13.28 6.30
N HIS A 77 11.83 -12.54 5.59
CA HIS A 77 10.50 -12.96 5.16
C HIS A 77 10.61 -13.79 3.87
N SER A 78 9.93 -14.94 3.86
CA SER A 78 9.66 -15.70 2.64
C SER A 78 8.22 -15.52 2.14
N TRP A 79 7.36 -14.95 2.98
CA TRP A 79 5.94 -14.73 2.72
C TRP A 79 5.43 -13.58 3.59
N ILE A 80 4.43 -12.84 3.12
CA ILE A 80 3.76 -11.76 3.85
C ILE A 80 2.28 -12.14 4.05
N ASP A 81 1.81 -12.20 5.29
CA ASP A 81 0.40 -12.53 5.54
C ASP A 81 -0.56 -11.43 5.05
N PHE A 82 -0.15 -10.17 5.23
CA PHE A 82 -0.96 -9.01 4.90
C PHE A 82 -0.08 -7.86 4.43
N LEU A 83 -0.31 -7.40 3.19
CA LEU A 83 0.39 -6.25 2.60
C LEU A 83 -0.58 -5.09 2.43
N LYS A 84 -0.23 -3.91 2.92
CA LYS A 84 -0.95 -2.65 2.65
C LYS A 84 -0.13 -1.78 1.72
N LEU A 85 -0.76 -1.19 0.70
CA LEU A 85 -0.16 -0.27 -0.26
C LEU A 85 -0.98 0.99 -0.40
N ASP A 86 -0.26 2.11 -0.37
CA ASP A 86 -0.72 3.46 -0.66
C ASP A 86 0.52 4.19 -1.18
N LEU A 87 0.57 4.43 -2.49
CA LEU A 87 1.78 4.85 -3.21
C LEU A 87 1.52 5.98 -4.19
N GLU A 88 0.44 6.74 -3.99
CA GLU A 88 0.20 8.01 -4.66
C GLU A 88 0.19 7.91 -6.21
N GLY A 89 -0.29 6.80 -6.77
CA GLY A 89 -0.33 6.55 -8.23
C GLY A 89 0.72 5.56 -8.73
N ALA A 90 1.70 5.18 -7.90
CA ALA A 90 2.72 4.20 -8.31
C ALA A 90 2.23 2.74 -8.21
N GLU A 91 0.98 2.48 -7.79
CA GLU A 91 0.43 1.13 -7.60
C GLU A 91 0.46 0.32 -8.89
N TYR A 92 0.09 0.93 -10.02
CA TYR A 92 0.01 0.26 -11.33
C TYR A 92 1.35 -0.33 -11.73
N ARG A 93 2.38 0.52 -11.77
CA ARG A 93 3.74 0.16 -12.17
C ARG A 93 4.38 -0.84 -11.21
N LEU A 94 4.13 -0.69 -9.92
CA LEU A 94 4.73 -1.56 -8.92
C LEU A 94 4.11 -2.96 -8.96
N LEU A 95 2.78 -3.05 -9.03
CA LEU A 95 2.08 -4.33 -9.17
C LEU A 95 2.44 -5.01 -10.49
N ASP A 96 2.55 -4.27 -11.60
CA ASP A 96 3.04 -4.80 -12.87
C ASP A 96 4.43 -5.43 -12.73
N THR A 97 5.36 -4.72 -12.08
CA THR A 97 6.70 -5.23 -11.83
C THR A 97 6.67 -6.53 -11.02
N TRP A 98 5.79 -6.63 -10.02
CA TRP A 98 5.70 -7.83 -9.20
C TRP A 98 5.03 -9.00 -9.93
N MET A 99 3.99 -8.74 -10.72
CA MET A 99 3.34 -9.75 -11.56
C MET A 99 4.27 -10.28 -12.66
N GLU A 100 5.25 -9.47 -13.10
CA GLU A 100 6.33 -9.91 -14.00
C GLU A 100 7.43 -10.69 -13.27
N HIS A 101 7.70 -10.36 -12.01
CA HIS A 101 8.80 -10.95 -11.25
C HIS A 101 8.43 -12.28 -10.57
N TYR A 102 7.19 -12.42 -10.12
CA TYR A 102 6.74 -13.56 -9.32
C TYR A 102 5.72 -14.43 -10.05
N ASP A 103 5.95 -15.74 -10.08
CA ASP A 103 4.95 -16.72 -10.55
C ASP A 103 3.69 -16.75 -9.65
N VAL A 104 3.90 -16.46 -8.36
CA VAL A 104 2.89 -16.29 -7.31
C VAL A 104 3.33 -15.13 -6.43
N LEU A 105 2.50 -14.10 -6.33
CA LEU A 105 2.78 -12.93 -5.49
C LEU A 105 3.03 -13.37 -4.04
N PRO A 106 4.06 -12.85 -3.36
CA PRO A 106 4.56 -13.40 -2.09
C PRO A 106 3.76 -12.92 -0.86
N PHE A 107 2.45 -12.72 -1.02
CA PHE A 107 1.56 -12.27 0.03
C PHE A 107 0.18 -12.91 -0.03
N SER A 108 -0.47 -13.11 1.11
CA SER A 108 -1.80 -13.73 1.19
C SER A 108 -2.93 -12.75 0.85
N GLN A 109 -2.83 -11.53 1.37
CA GLN A 109 -3.83 -10.48 1.20
C GLN A 109 -3.15 -9.16 0.86
N LEU A 110 -3.82 -8.36 0.02
CA LEU A 110 -3.40 -7.02 -0.33
C LEU A 110 -4.53 -6.04 -0.02
N LEU A 111 -4.25 -5.03 0.80
CA LEU A 111 -5.03 -3.79 0.83
C LEU A 111 -4.30 -2.77 -0.02
N ALA A 112 -4.98 -2.21 -1.01
CA ALA A 112 -4.41 -1.18 -1.86
C ALA A 112 -5.35 0.02 -1.94
N GLU A 113 -4.85 1.22 -1.71
CA GLU A 113 -5.50 2.43 -2.20
C GLU A 113 -5.12 2.63 -3.66
N ILE A 114 -6.10 2.46 -4.54
CA ILE A 114 -5.89 2.60 -5.97
C ILE A 114 -6.21 4.03 -6.37
N HIS A 115 -5.18 4.71 -6.85
CA HIS A 115 -5.27 6.06 -7.35
C HIS A 115 -5.72 6.06 -8.81
N LEU A 116 -6.73 6.85 -9.20
CA LEU A 116 -7.19 6.98 -10.60
C LEU A 116 -6.33 7.98 -11.41
N LYS A 117 -5.04 8.04 -11.06
CA LYS A 117 -3.97 8.80 -11.71
C LYS A 117 -2.71 7.94 -11.69
N GLU A 118 -1.82 8.15 -12.65
CA GLU A 118 -0.46 7.60 -12.63
C GLU A 118 0.46 8.48 -11.75
N GLU A 119 1.67 7.96 -11.46
CA GLU A 119 2.71 8.64 -10.67
C GLU A 119 3.07 10.05 -11.21
N ASP A 120 2.95 10.28 -12.52
CA ASP A 120 3.23 11.57 -13.16
C ASP A 120 2.04 12.55 -13.15
N GLY A 121 0.89 12.11 -12.62
CA GLY A 121 -0.32 12.91 -12.47
C GLY A 121 -1.31 12.80 -13.64
N ASP A 122 -0.99 12.02 -14.67
CA ASP A 122 -1.91 11.78 -15.79
C ASP A 122 -3.09 10.90 -15.34
N GLU A 123 -4.30 11.20 -15.84
CA GLU A 123 -5.48 10.39 -15.54
C GLU A 123 -5.39 9.01 -16.21
N VAL A 124 -5.78 7.96 -15.47
CA VAL A 124 -5.82 6.61 -16.02
C VAL A 124 -7.10 6.45 -16.85
N SER A 125 -6.97 6.12 -18.13
CA SER A 125 -8.14 5.86 -18.97
C SER A 125 -8.85 4.58 -18.50
N PHE A 126 -10.19 4.51 -18.65
CA PHE A 126 -10.94 3.30 -18.29
C PHE A 126 -10.45 2.05 -19.03
N SER A 127 -9.98 2.21 -20.28
CA SER A 127 -9.44 1.11 -21.06
C SER A 127 -8.16 0.55 -20.45
N ASP A 128 -7.26 1.44 -20.01
CA ASP A 128 -5.98 1.05 -19.41
C ASP A 128 -6.20 0.47 -18.01
N PHE A 129 -7.08 1.09 -17.21
CA PHE A 129 -7.51 0.57 -15.92
C PHE A 129 -8.07 -0.86 -16.05
N ARG A 130 -8.99 -1.09 -16.99
CA ARG A 130 -9.59 -2.42 -17.22
C ARG A 130 -8.53 -3.46 -17.59
N GLN A 131 -7.61 -3.13 -18.49
CA GLN A 131 -6.55 -4.05 -18.91
C GLN A 131 -5.58 -4.36 -17.76
N TRP A 132 -5.24 -3.37 -16.95
CA TRP A 132 -4.46 -3.57 -15.74
C TRP A 132 -5.20 -4.44 -14.72
N TRP A 133 -6.48 -4.18 -14.49
CA TRP A 133 -7.33 -4.97 -13.58
C TRP A 133 -7.41 -6.44 -13.98
N GLU A 134 -7.60 -6.72 -15.26
CA GLU A 134 -7.62 -8.08 -15.80
C GLU A 134 -6.30 -8.83 -15.55
N ARG A 135 -5.16 -8.12 -15.58
CA ARG A 135 -3.84 -8.68 -15.22
C ARG A 135 -3.72 -8.96 -13.73
N VAL A 136 -4.15 -8.02 -12.88
CA VAL A 136 -4.22 -8.19 -11.42
C VAL A 136 -5.02 -9.45 -11.06
N GLU A 137 -6.18 -9.64 -11.68
CA GLU A 137 -7.00 -10.83 -11.51
C GLU A 137 -6.34 -12.11 -12.03
N ALA A 138 -5.66 -12.06 -13.18
CA ALA A 138 -4.93 -13.19 -13.75
C ALA A 138 -3.72 -13.62 -12.89
N ALA A 139 -3.10 -12.67 -12.18
CA ALA A 139 -2.06 -12.91 -11.20
C ALA A 139 -2.58 -13.52 -9.88
N GLY A 140 -3.90 -13.67 -9.75
CA GLY A 140 -4.55 -14.36 -8.62
C GLY A 140 -5.15 -13.43 -7.58
N LEU A 141 -5.09 -12.11 -7.74
CA LEU A 141 -5.67 -11.19 -6.79
C LEU A 141 -7.17 -11.03 -7.06
N ARG A 142 -8.01 -11.48 -6.11
CA ARG A 142 -9.47 -11.37 -6.20
C ARG A 142 -9.99 -10.32 -5.22
N PRO A 143 -10.67 -9.27 -5.71
CA PRO A 143 -11.26 -8.26 -4.83
C PRO A 143 -12.39 -8.90 -4.02
N PHE A 144 -12.42 -8.65 -2.72
CA PHE A 144 -13.54 -9.07 -1.85
C PHE A 144 -14.17 -7.90 -1.09
N TRP A 145 -13.51 -6.75 -1.06
CA TRP A 145 -14.03 -5.51 -0.50
C TRP A 145 -13.54 -4.31 -1.30
N ALA A 146 -14.37 -3.27 -1.36
CA ALA A 146 -14.00 -1.98 -1.89
C ALA A 146 -14.70 -0.87 -1.11
N GLU A 147 -14.00 0.23 -0.87
CA GLU A 147 -14.53 1.45 -0.29
C GLU A 147 -14.04 2.65 -1.10
N GLN A 148 -14.98 3.48 -1.55
CA GLN A 148 -14.65 4.72 -2.23
C GLN A 148 -14.20 5.74 -1.21
N ASP A 149 -13.05 6.38 -1.44
CA ASP A 149 -12.65 7.49 -0.58
C ASP A 149 -13.49 8.72 -0.95
N MET A 150 -14.34 9.14 -0.01
CA MET A 150 -15.21 10.32 -0.11
C MET A 150 -14.65 11.51 0.69
N SER A 151 -13.37 11.45 1.08
CA SER A 151 -12.67 12.54 1.72
C SER A 151 -12.71 13.82 0.87
N PRO A 152 -12.64 15.01 1.48
CA PRO A 152 -12.45 16.26 0.75
C PRO A 152 -11.26 16.17 -0.20
N GLU A 153 -10.16 15.53 0.21
CA GLU A 153 -8.97 15.32 -0.61
C GLU A 153 -9.26 14.54 -1.90
N SER A 154 -10.06 13.47 -1.81
CA SER A 154 -10.51 12.67 -2.97
C SER A 154 -11.52 13.38 -3.86
N LEU A 155 -12.39 14.22 -3.28
CA LEU A 155 -13.48 14.90 -3.99
C LEU A 155 -13.12 16.31 -4.48
N MET A 156 -12.04 16.91 -3.97
CA MET A 156 -11.60 18.25 -4.32
C MET A 156 -10.66 18.20 -5.52
N GLU A 157 -11.24 18.27 -6.71
CA GLU A 157 -10.70 19.23 -7.66
C GLU A 157 -11.31 20.61 -7.39
N ALA A 158 -10.43 21.60 -7.44
CA ALA A 158 -10.69 23.03 -7.43
C ALA A 158 -11.55 23.46 -8.63
N SER A 159 -12.78 22.94 -8.75
CA SER A 159 -13.74 23.47 -9.70
C SER A 159 -14.20 24.84 -9.19
N SER A 160 -14.08 25.85 -10.03
CA SER A 160 -14.67 27.19 -9.81
C SER A 160 -16.18 27.14 -9.55
N ASP A 161 -16.80 25.98 -9.75
CA ASP A 161 -18.24 25.74 -9.83
C ASP A 161 -18.81 25.06 -8.57
N ALA A 162 -18.01 24.84 -7.52
CA ALA A 162 -18.44 24.28 -6.23
C ALA A 162 -19.17 22.92 -6.32
N ARG A 163 -18.91 22.15 -7.40
CA ARG A 163 -19.40 20.77 -7.56
C ARG A 163 -18.29 19.79 -7.17
N PRO A 164 -18.60 18.71 -6.42
CA PRO A 164 -17.63 17.65 -6.15
C PRO A 164 -17.10 17.07 -7.45
N GLY A 165 -15.78 16.88 -7.53
CA GLY A 165 -15.14 16.16 -8.63
C GLY A 165 -15.46 14.66 -8.57
N PRO A 166 -15.06 13.88 -9.60
CA PRO A 166 -15.09 12.43 -9.50
C PRO A 166 -14.16 11.95 -8.38
N VAL A 167 -14.52 10.84 -7.72
CA VAL A 167 -13.65 10.15 -6.75
C VAL A 167 -12.31 9.86 -7.40
N LYS A 168 -11.20 10.20 -6.73
CA LYS A 168 -9.85 10.02 -7.27
C LYS A 168 -9.13 8.79 -6.71
N PHE A 169 -9.54 8.29 -5.53
CA PHE A 169 -8.90 7.13 -4.89
C PHE A 169 -9.95 6.13 -4.37
N SER A 170 -9.63 4.84 -4.40
CA SER A 170 -10.52 3.80 -3.85
C SER A 170 -9.71 2.71 -3.16
N HIS A 171 -10.12 2.35 -1.97
CA HIS A 171 -9.52 1.28 -1.18
C HIS A 171 -10.08 -0.06 -1.63
N TYR A 172 -9.20 -1.01 -1.92
CA TYR A 172 -9.57 -2.38 -2.26
C TYR A 172 -8.87 -3.36 -1.36
N SER A 173 -9.60 -4.41 -0.99
CA SER A 173 -9.03 -5.59 -0.34
C SER A 173 -9.07 -6.78 -1.30
N PHE A 174 -7.92 -7.40 -1.49
CA PHE A 174 -7.72 -8.54 -2.37
C PHE A 174 -7.27 -9.77 -1.58
N LEU A 175 -7.77 -10.92 -1.99
CA LEU A 175 -7.27 -12.24 -1.60
C LEU A 175 -6.39 -12.79 -2.73
N ASN A 176 -5.20 -13.29 -2.41
CA ASN A 176 -4.35 -13.98 -3.38
C ASN A 176 -4.77 -15.45 -3.53
N THR A 177 -5.61 -15.77 -4.51
CA THR A 177 -6.12 -17.12 -4.73
C THR A 177 -5.09 -18.09 -5.33
N ARG A 178 -3.86 -17.63 -5.59
CA ARG A 178 -2.73 -18.48 -6.02
C ARG A 178 -1.72 -18.72 -4.90
N GLY A 179 -1.86 -18.01 -3.78
CA GLY A 179 -0.99 -18.13 -2.62
C GLY A 179 -1.21 -19.44 -1.85
N LYS A 180 -0.23 -19.80 -1.02
CA LYS A 180 -0.32 -20.96 -0.12
C LYS A 180 -0.57 -20.48 1.31
N HIS A 181 -1.83 -20.21 1.63
CA HIS A 181 -2.26 -19.76 2.95
C HIS A 181 -3.63 -20.33 3.31
N VAL A 182 -3.95 -20.27 4.61
CA VAL A 182 -5.13 -20.91 5.24
C VAL A 182 -6.49 -20.58 4.59
N LEU A 183 -6.58 -19.47 3.84
CA LEU A 183 -7.82 -19.03 3.19
C LEU A 183 -8.06 -19.68 1.82
N VAL A 184 -7.08 -20.36 1.24
CA VAL A 184 -7.11 -20.89 -0.14
C VAL A 184 -6.55 -22.33 -0.18
N GLU A 185 -6.79 -23.11 0.87
CA GLU A 185 -6.36 -24.52 0.94
C GLU A 185 -6.77 -25.38 -0.28
#